data_AF-A0AAQ3Q5Y3-F1
#
_entry.id   AF-A0AAQ3Q5Y3-F1
#
_cell.length_a   1.000
_cell.length_b   1.000
_cell.length_c   1.000
_cell.angle_alpha   90.00
_cell.angle_beta   90.00
_cell.angle_gamma   90.00
#
_symmetry.space_group_name_H-M   'P 1'
#
loop_
_entity.id
_entity.type
_entity.pdbx_description
1 polymer ?
#
loop_
_entity_poly.entity_id
_entity_poly.type
_entity_poly.pdbx_seq_one_letter_code
_entity_poly.pdbx_strand_id
1 'polypeptide(L)'
;MCSRAMALSRLHLLFNKSPLYTSLAASTSSSFSPPTFSSFRLSPCRRLRPTPRFSAPRRLCSKSDPPPQSDATTVEAASSIVGDLLDYLNESWTQFHATAEAKRQLIAAGFHLLNENDEWDLQPGGRYFFTRNMSCLVAFVVGEKYKTGSGFHVIAAHTDSPCLKLKPRSASSKSGYLMVNVQTYGGGLWHTWFDRDLSLAGRVILKDGNGSFIHKLVKVRRPLLRVPTLAIHLDREY
;
A
#
# COMPACT_ATOMS: atom_id res chain seq x y z
N MET A 1 -7.98 -4.97 -3.90
CA MET A 1 -7.02 -4.82 -5.01
C MET A 1 -6.58 -3.36 -5.12
N CYS A 2 -5.61 -2.90 -4.32
CA CYS A 2 -4.80 -1.72 -4.62
C CYS A 2 -3.62 -1.69 -3.64
N SER A 3 -2.51 -2.31 -4.03
CA SER A 3 -1.22 -2.06 -3.37
C SER A 3 -0.15 -2.21 -4.44
N ARG A 4 -0.07 -1.18 -5.31
CA ARG A 4 1.00 -1.05 -6.34
C ARG A 4 2.25 -0.38 -5.77
N ALA A 5 2.29 -0.12 -4.47
CA ALA A 5 3.35 0.65 -3.84
C ALA A 5 3.97 -0.14 -2.67
N MET A 6 5.30 -0.21 -2.68
CA MET A 6 6.05 -0.48 -1.46
C MET A 6 5.99 0.76 -0.55
N ALA A 7 5.66 0.54 0.72
CA ALA A 7 5.54 1.60 1.70
C ALA A 7 6.89 1.90 2.37
N LEU A 8 7.30 3.16 2.42
CA LEU A 8 8.42 3.58 3.27
C LEU A 8 7.96 3.61 4.74
N SER A 9 8.62 2.83 5.60
CA SER A 9 8.38 2.89 7.05
C SER A 9 9.04 4.11 7.69
N ARG A 10 10.29 4.39 7.30
CA ARG A 10 11.13 5.49 7.79
C ARG A 10 12.47 5.41 7.04
N LEU A 11 12.88 6.47 6.35
CA LEU A 11 14.23 6.56 5.78
C LEU A 11 14.86 7.87 6.25
N HIS A 12 15.95 7.76 7.01
CA HIS A 12 16.86 8.87 7.28
C HIS A 12 17.86 8.90 6.14
N LEU A 13 17.68 9.81 5.18
CA LEU A 13 18.70 10.11 4.18
C LEU A 13 19.68 11.11 4.80
N LEU A 14 20.72 10.59 5.46
CA LEU A 14 21.92 11.37 5.72
C LEU A 14 22.71 11.41 4.41
N PHE A 15 22.59 12.51 3.66
CA PHE A 15 23.54 12.80 2.59
C PHE A 15 24.89 13.12 3.24
N ASN A 16 25.78 12.14 3.29
CA ASN A 16 27.19 12.39 3.56
C ASN A 16 27.97 12.14 2.25
N LYS A 17 28.63 13.17 1.75
CA LYS A 17 29.51 13.08 0.57
C LYS A 17 30.72 12.20 0.94
N SER A 18 30.98 11.16 0.15
CA SER A 18 32.15 10.27 0.25
C SER A 18 33.47 11.03 -0.03
N PRO A 19 34.65 10.49 0.35
CA PRO A 19 35.26 9.41 -0.45
C PRO A 19 36.00 8.28 0.32
N LEU A 20 35.92 7.09 -0.29
CA LEU A 20 36.87 5.96 -0.41
C LEU A 20 38.03 5.79 0.61
N TYR A 21 38.18 4.59 1.20
CA TYR A 21 39.38 3.71 1.10
C TYR A 21 39.16 2.32 1.76
N THR A 22 39.95 1.36 1.27
CA THR A 22 39.91 -0.12 1.35
C THR A 22 40.52 -0.73 2.63
N SER A 23 40.03 -1.89 3.13
CA SER A 23 40.86 -3.10 3.43
C SER A 23 40.08 -4.33 3.96
N LEU A 24 40.32 -5.46 3.28
CA LEU A 24 40.43 -6.89 3.66
C LEU A 24 39.89 -7.48 4.99
N ALA A 25 39.13 -8.57 4.78
CA ALA A 25 39.26 -9.97 5.27
C ALA A 25 39.39 -10.31 6.78
N ALA A 26 38.50 -11.19 7.25
CA ALA A 26 38.87 -12.41 7.98
C ALA A 26 37.69 -13.41 8.02
N SER A 27 38.00 -14.65 7.64
CA SER A 27 37.16 -15.85 7.68
C SER A 27 37.26 -16.56 9.02
N THR A 28 36.17 -17.12 9.54
CA THR A 28 36.21 -18.33 10.38
C THR A 28 34.99 -19.21 10.12
N SER A 29 35.30 -20.48 9.89
CA SER A 29 34.39 -21.60 9.68
C SER A 29 33.93 -22.19 11.01
N SER A 30 32.66 -22.61 11.08
CA SER A 30 32.28 -23.71 11.97
C SER A 30 31.20 -24.58 11.33
N SER A 31 31.51 -25.87 11.29
CA SER A 31 30.74 -27.00 10.79
C SER A 31 29.62 -27.38 11.74
N PHE A 32 28.42 -27.65 11.23
CA PHE A 32 27.35 -28.33 11.96
C PHE A 32 26.75 -29.45 11.10
N SER A 33 26.70 -30.64 11.69
CA SER A 33 26.21 -31.89 11.09
C SER A 33 24.67 -31.96 11.10
N PRO A 34 24.03 -32.70 10.16
CA PRO A 34 22.58 -32.77 10.04
C PRO A 34 21.96 -33.86 10.94
N PRO A 35 20.68 -33.73 11.36
CA PRO A 35 19.97 -34.82 12.00
C PRO A 35 19.28 -35.75 10.98
N THR A 36 19.11 -36.98 11.45
CA THR A 36 18.56 -38.18 10.81
C THR A 36 17.08 -38.07 10.44
N PHE A 37 16.73 -38.59 9.26
CA PHE A 37 15.35 -38.75 8.78
C PHE A 37 14.73 -40.05 9.32
N SER A 38 13.53 -39.94 9.89
CA SER A 38 12.67 -41.08 10.21
C SER A 38 11.71 -41.36 9.05
N SER A 39 11.60 -42.63 8.71
CA SER A 39 10.76 -43.20 7.65
C SER A 39 9.28 -43.13 8.00
N PHE A 40 8.45 -42.56 7.11
CA PHE A 40 6.99 -42.72 7.15
C PHE A 40 6.48 -43.37 5.87
N ARG A 41 5.63 -44.38 6.09
CA ARG A 41 5.05 -45.29 5.09
C ARG A 41 4.12 -44.57 4.10
N LEU A 42 4.23 -44.97 2.84
CA LEU A 42 3.27 -44.71 1.78
C LEU A 42 1.95 -45.47 2.02
N SER A 43 0.82 -44.79 1.78
CA SER A 43 -0.51 -45.39 1.67
C SER A 43 -1.04 -45.26 0.24
N PRO A 44 -1.87 -46.20 -0.25
CA PRO A 44 -2.08 -46.39 -1.68
C PRO A 44 -3.14 -45.49 -2.34
N CYS A 45 -2.82 -45.23 -3.60
CA CYS A 45 -3.59 -44.66 -4.71
C CYS A 45 -5.12 -44.88 -4.66
N ARG A 46 -5.90 -43.79 -4.71
CA ARG A 46 -7.34 -43.80 -5.00
C ARG A 46 -7.62 -43.37 -6.45
N ARG A 47 -8.48 -44.16 -7.10
CA ARG A 47 -8.88 -44.12 -8.51
C ARG A 47 -9.45 -42.77 -8.97
N LEU A 48 -9.07 -42.38 -10.18
CA LEU A 48 -9.61 -41.27 -10.96
C LEU A 48 -11.04 -41.56 -11.42
N ARG A 49 -11.93 -40.55 -11.38
CA ARG A 49 -13.25 -40.54 -12.02
C ARG A 49 -13.20 -39.81 -13.37
N PRO A 50 -14.07 -40.17 -14.35
CA PRO A 50 -14.00 -39.63 -15.70
C PRO A 50 -14.55 -38.20 -15.80
N THR A 51 -13.96 -37.43 -16.71
CA THR A 51 -14.36 -36.08 -17.10
C THR A 51 -15.59 -36.09 -18.04
N PRO A 52 -16.50 -35.10 -17.94
CA PRO A 52 -17.54 -34.92 -18.95
C PRO A 52 -17.02 -34.16 -20.17
N ARG A 53 -17.52 -34.55 -21.35
CA ARG A 53 -17.15 -34.05 -22.69
C ARG A 53 -17.52 -32.57 -22.85
N PHE A 54 -16.55 -31.78 -23.30
CA PHE A 54 -16.76 -30.42 -23.81
C PHE A 54 -17.43 -30.48 -25.20
N SER A 55 -18.50 -29.70 -25.39
CA SER A 55 -19.13 -29.44 -26.68
C SER A 55 -18.62 -28.10 -27.24
N ALA A 56 -18.36 -28.07 -28.54
CA ALA A 56 -17.75 -26.95 -29.26
C ALA A 56 -18.66 -25.69 -29.31
N PRO A 57 -18.08 -24.47 -29.35
CA PRO A 57 -18.87 -23.25 -29.45
C PRO A 57 -19.36 -23.02 -30.89
N ARG A 58 -20.67 -22.79 -31.04
CA ARG A 58 -21.25 -22.28 -32.29
C ARG A 58 -20.84 -20.81 -32.45
N ARG A 59 -20.16 -20.49 -33.56
CA ARG A 59 -20.00 -19.12 -34.06
C ARG A 59 -21.36 -18.61 -34.53
N LEU A 60 -21.93 -17.63 -33.83
CA LEU A 60 -22.92 -16.73 -34.42
C LEU A 60 -22.26 -15.37 -34.59
N CYS A 61 -21.93 -15.03 -35.84
CA CYS A 61 -21.72 -13.64 -36.25
C CYS A 61 -23.12 -13.05 -36.48
N SER A 62 -23.58 -12.18 -35.59
CA SER A 62 -24.68 -11.25 -35.89
C SER A 62 -24.10 -9.88 -36.19
N LYS A 63 -24.61 -9.29 -37.29
CA LYS A 63 -24.23 -7.99 -37.82
C LYS A 63 -24.56 -6.89 -36.81
N SER A 64 -23.71 -5.88 -36.75
CA SER A 64 -23.86 -4.67 -35.93
C SER A 64 -24.95 -3.74 -36.48
N ASP A 65 -25.91 -3.35 -35.65
CA ASP A 65 -26.76 -2.18 -35.91
C ASP A 65 -26.02 -0.90 -35.46
N PRO A 66 -26.19 0.24 -36.18
CA PRO A 66 -25.57 1.50 -35.79
C PRO A 66 -26.25 2.11 -34.56
N PRO A 67 -25.52 2.85 -33.69
CA PRO A 67 -26.10 3.45 -32.51
C PRO A 67 -27.02 4.62 -32.88
N PRO A 68 -28.12 4.85 -32.14
CA PRO A 68 -28.93 6.04 -32.32
C PRO A 68 -28.14 7.26 -31.86
N GLN A 69 -28.12 8.31 -32.68
CA GLN A 69 -27.67 9.64 -32.28
C GLN A 69 -28.71 10.22 -31.32
N SER A 70 -28.30 10.46 -30.08
CA SER A 70 -29.09 11.18 -29.08
C SER A 70 -28.29 12.37 -28.57
N ASP A 71 -28.95 13.51 -28.57
CA ASP A 71 -28.51 14.86 -28.27
C ASP A 71 -27.44 14.99 -27.17
N ALA A 72 -26.46 15.87 -27.45
CA ALA A 72 -25.49 16.35 -26.49
C ALA A 72 -26.18 17.19 -25.40
N THR A 73 -26.83 16.50 -24.47
CA THR A 73 -27.14 17.07 -23.17
C THR A 73 -25.84 17.04 -22.38
N THR A 74 -25.32 18.22 -22.04
CA THR A 74 -24.21 18.39 -21.10
C THR A 74 -24.66 17.90 -19.74
N VAL A 75 -24.57 16.59 -19.52
CA VAL A 75 -24.71 16.01 -18.19
C VAL A 75 -23.42 16.37 -17.48
N GLU A 76 -23.45 17.42 -16.65
CA GLU A 76 -22.47 17.55 -15.57
C GLU A 76 -22.51 16.22 -14.81
N ALA A 77 -21.49 15.40 -15.01
CA ALA A 77 -21.40 14.10 -14.40
C ALA A 77 -21.24 14.31 -12.90
N ALA A 78 -22.35 14.22 -12.16
CA ALA A 78 -22.32 14.03 -10.72
C ALA A 78 -21.35 12.88 -10.44
N SER A 79 -20.32 13.16 -9.63
CA SER A 79 -19.31 12.15 -9.33
C SER A 79 -19.99 10.89 -8.80
N SER A 80 -19.73 9.76 -9.45
CA SER A 80 -20.20 8.47 -8.95
C SER A 80 -19.42 8.15 -7.68
N ILE A 81 -20.11 7.64 -6.64
CA ILE A 81 -19.47 7.11 -5.42
C ILE A 81 -18.31 6.15 -5.76
N VAL A 82 -18.45 5.39 -6.85
CA VAL A 82 -17.41 4.49 -7.35
C VAL A 82 -16.21 5.27 -7.89
N GLY A 83 -16.45 6.35 -8.64
CA GLY A 83 -15.41 7.25 -9.13
C GLY A 83 -14.62 7.89 -8.00
N ASP A 84 -15.31 8.50 -7.03
CA ASP A 84 -14.70 9.10 -5.84
C ASP A 84 -13.85 8.09 -5.05
N LEU A 85 -14.35 6.86 -4.90
CA LEU A 85 -13.60 5.80 -4.24
C LEU A 85 -12.33 5.44 -5.02
N LEU A 86 -12.41 5.30 -6.35
CA LEU A 86 -11.25 5.00 -7.18
C LEU A 86 -10.20 6.10 -7.10
N ASP A 87 -10.63 7.37 -7.12
CA ASP A 87 -9.74 8.52 -6.99
C ASP A 87 -9.06 8.55 -5.62
N TYR A 88 -9.84 8.33 -4.54
CA TYR A 88 -9.30 8.21 -3.20
C TYR A 88 -8.24 7.09 -3.10
N LEU A 89 -8.53 5.90 -3.65
CA LEU A 89 -7.60 4.76 -3.64
C LEU A 89 -6.36 5.04 -4.51
N ASN A 90 -6.52 5.71 -5.65
CA ASN A 90 -5.42 6.09 -6.53
C ASN A 90 -4.50 7.14 -5.90
N GLU A 91 -5.01 7.97 -5.00
CA GLU A 91 -4.19 8.90 -4.24
C GLU A 91 -3.56 8.28 -2.97
N SER A 92 -4.26 7.34 -2.34
CA SER A 92 -3.94 6.75 -1.02
C SER A 92 -2.97 5.55 -1.05
N TRP A 93 -1.80 5.69 -1.68
CA TRP A 93 -0.85 4.57 -1.85
C TRP A 93 -0.25 4.01 -0.56
N THR A 94 -0.24 4.81 0.51
CA THR A 94 0.19 4.40 1.85
C THR A 94 -0.73 5.03 2.87
N GLN A 95 -0.69 4.56 4.13
CA GLN A 95 -1.46 5.14 5.22
C GLN A 95 -1.23 6.67 5.38
N PHE A 96 -0.04 7.16 5.03
CA PHE A 96 0.25 8.59 5.06
C PHE A 96 -0.46 9.37 3.95
N HIS A 97 -0.58 8.77 2.76
CA HIS A 97 -1.32 9.36 1.65
C HIS A 97 -2.83 9.27 1.89
N ALA A 98 -3.32 8.18 2.48
CA ALA A 98 -4.72 8.04 2.89
C ALA A 98 -5.12 9.15 3.87
N THR A 99 -4.33 9.34 4.94
CA THR A 99 -4.57 10.44 5.89
C THR A 99 -4.46 11.82 5.22
N ALA A 100 -3.53 12.03 4.30
CA ALA A 100 -3.38 13.30 3.59
C ALA A 100 -4.56 13.59 2.65
N GLU A 101 -5.06 12.57 1.95
CA GLU A 101 -6.22 12.70 1.06
C GLU A 101 -7.51 12.92 1.85
N ALA A 102 -7.73 12.17 2.94
CA ALA A 102 -8.85 12.42 3.85
C ALA A 102 -8.80 13.83 4.44
N LYS A 103 -7.61 14.30 4.86
CA LYS A 103 -7.40 15.68 5.30
C LYS A 103 -7.78 16.69 4.22
N ARG A 104 -7.36 16.47 2.97
CA ARG A 104 -7.69 17.35 1.84
C ARG A 104 -9.20 17.46 1.64
N GLN A 105 -9.90 16.32 1.67
CA GLN A 105 -11.36 16.28 1.51
C GLN A 105 -12.09 16.94 2.68
N LEU A 106 -11.64 16.73 3.92
CA LEU A 106 -12.22 17.37 5.10
C LEU A 106 -12.07 18.89 5.09
N ILE A 107 -10.90 19.40 4.69
CA ILE A 107 -10.69 20.84 4.51
C ILE A 107 -11.63 21.38 3.44
N ALA A 108 -11.77 20.69 2.30
CA ALA A 108 -12.71 21.08 1.25
C ALA A 108 -14.17 21.06 1.71
N ALA A 109 -14.51 20.19 2.67
CA ALA A 109 -15.83 20.12 3.31
C ALA A 109 -16.01 21.11 4.49
N GLY A 110 -15.05 22.03 4.70
CA GLY A 110 -15.15 23.08 5.72
C GLY A 110 -14.82 22.63 7.14
N PHE A 111 -14.09 21.53 7.32
CA PHE A 111 -13.59 21.14 8.65
C PHE A 111 -12.34 21.93 9.03
N HIS A 112 -12.25 22.28 10.31
CA HIS A 112 -11.10 22.98 10.89
C HIS A 112 -10.05 21.98 11.39
N LEU A 113 -8.80 22.17 10.96
CA LEU A 113 -7.67 21.38 11.45
C LEU A 113 -7.28 21.84 12.86
N LEU A 114 -7.35 20.94 13.82
CA LEU A 114 -6.85 21.12 15.17
C LEU A 114 -5.41 20.61 15.30
N ASN A 115 -4.63 21.29 16.13
CA ASN A 115 -3.33 20.84 16.58
C ASN A 115 -3.48 20.22 17.97
N GLU A 116 -2.99 19.00 18.12
CA GLU A 116 -3.17 18.21 19.34
C GLU A 116 -2.39 18.72 20.55
N ASN A 117 -1.43 19.62 20.34
CA ASN A 117 -0.67 20.24 21.42
C ASN A 117 -1.32 21.53 21.96
N ASP A 118 -2.37 22.02 21.30
CA ASP A 118 -3.04 23.27 21.67
C ASP A 118 -4.27 22.96 22.53
N GLU A 119 -4.68 23.93 23.36
CA GLU A 119 -5.98 23.87 24.01
C GLU A 119 -7.09 24.09 22.97
N TRP A 120 -8.14 23.28 23.04
CA TRP A 120 -9.21 23.30 22.02
C TRP A 120 -10.43 24.05 22.53
N ASP A 121 -10.80 25.11 21.82
CA ASP A 121 -12.10 25.76 21.97
C ASP A 121 -13.09 25.22 20.94
N LEU A 122 -13.94 24.28 21.37
CA LEU A 122 -14.89 23.57 20.51
C LEU A 122 -16.29 24.18 20.63
N GLN A 123 -16.86 24.58 19.50
CA GLN A 123 -18.15 25.24 19.44
C GLN A 123 -19.28 24.28 18.99
N PRO A 124 -20.50 24.38 19.53
CA PRO A 124 -21.67 23.69 18.98
C PRO A 124 -21.86 24.00 17.49
N GLY A 125 -22.13 22.97 16.69
CA GLY A 125 -22.19 23.08 15.22
C GLY A 125 -20.82 23.04 14.52
N GLY A 126 -19.72 23.12 15.27
CA GLY A 126 -18.37 23.12 14.73
C GLY A 126 -17.94 21.77 14.15
N ARG A 127 -17.10 21.81 13.11
CA ARG A 127 -16.55 20.65 12.41
C ARG A 127 -15.04 20.66 12.52
N TYR A 128 -14.47 19.62 13.09
CA TYR A 128 -13.05 19.61 13.46
C TYR A 128 -12.41 18.28 13.09
N PHE A 129 -11.11 18.30 12.87
CA PHE A 129 -10.32 17.09 12.75
C PHE A 129 -8.88 17.33 13.18
N PHE A 130 -8.21 16.27 13.62
CA PHE A 130 -6.76 16.30 13.87
C PHE A 130 -6.12 15.04 13.30
N THR A 131 -4.79 15.07 13.17
CA THR A 131 -4.01 13.92 12.71
C THR A 131 -2.89 13.59 13.68
N ARG A 132 -2.71 12.30 13.98
CA ARG A 132 -1.59 11.79 14.77
C ARG A 132 -0.59 11.08 13.84
N ASN A 133 0.69 11.43 13.94
CA ASN A 133 1.78 10.84 13.15
C ASN A 133 1.58 10.92 11.62
N MET A 134 0.67 11.75 11.11
CA MET A 134 0.24 11.79 9.70
C MET A 134 -0.30 10.46 9.15
N SER A 135 -0.61 9.48 10.00
CA SER A 135 -1.08 8.14 9.60
C SER A 135 -2.39 7.74 10.27
N CYS A 136 -2.93 8.60 11.12
CA CYS A 136 -4.21 8.45 11.78
C CYS A 136 -4.91 9.80 11.69
N LEU A 137 -6.22 9.77 11.45
CA LEU A 137 -7.06 10.94 11.36
C LEU A 137 -8.32 10.70 12.18
N VAL A 138 -8.69 11.69 12.98
CA VAL A 138 -9.97 11.71 13.70
C VAL A 138 -10.70 12.96 13.27
N ALA A 139 -11.88 12.81 12.70
CA ALA A 139 -12.79 13.89 12.33
C ALA A 139 -14.09 13.77 13.12
N PHE A 140 -14.62 14.89 13.58
CA PHE A 140 -15.85 14.93 14.35
C PHE A 140 -16.61 16.24 14.10
N VAL A 141 -17.92 16.18 14.34
CA VAL A 141 -18.81 17.34 14.29
C VAL A 141 -19.49 17.43 15.64
N VAL A 142 -19.42 18.61 16.27
CA VAL A 142 -20.13 18.88 17.52
C VAL A 142 -21.56 19.23 17.15
N GLY A 143 -22.54 18.44 17.62
CA GLY A 143 -23.95 18.74 17.33
C GLY A 143 -24.38 20.07 17.95
N GLU A 144 -25.29 20.80 17.29
CA GLU A 144 -25.77 22.10 17.79
C GLU A 144 -26.43 22.02 19.19
N LYS A 145 -27.02 20.87 19.51
CA LYS A 145 -27.66 20.60 20.82
C LYS A 145 -26.77 19.79 21.77
N TYR A 146 -25.50 19.57 21.41
CA TYR A 146 -24.57 18.83 22.25
C TYR A 146 -24.40 19.55 23.60
N LYS A 147 -24.44 18.77 24.68
CA LYS A 147 -24.13 19.22 26.04
C LYS A 147 -23.14 18.24 26.66
N THR A 148 -22.29 18.71 27.58
CA THR A 148 -21.41 17.83 28.35
C THR A 148 -22.20 16.67 28.96
N GLY A 149 -21.75 15.44 28.72
CA GLY A 149 -22.46 14.22 29.10
C GLY A 149 -23.33 13.60 28.00
N SER A 150 -23.52 14.27 26.87
CA SER A 150 -24.16 13.67 25.68
C SER A 150 -23.27 12.57 25.08
N GLY A 151 -23.89 11.58 24.44
CA GLY A 151 -23.20 10.47 23.79
C GLY A 151 -22.51 10.83 22.46
N PHE A 152 -21.84 9.84 21.87
CA PHE A 152 -21.14 9.95 20.59
C PHE A 152 -21.63 8.88 19.61
N HIS A 153 -21.75 9.26 18.33
CA HIS A 153 -21.89 8.31 17.23
C HIS A 153 -20.54 8.16 16.55
N VAL A 154 -19.94 6.97 16.67
CA VAL A 154 -18.55 6.73 16.23
C VAL A 154 -18.51 5.66 15.17
N ILE A 155 -17.85 5.98 14.06
CA ILE A 155 -17.47 5.02 13.02
C ILE A 155 -15.94 4.92 13.05
N ALA A 156 -15.43 3.70 13.13
CA ALA A 156 -13.99 3.43 13.14
C ALA A 156 -13.60 2.56 11.95
N ALA A 157 -12.48 2.91 11.33
CA ALA A 157 -11.82 2.17 10.27
C ALA A 157 -10.30 2.31 10.45
N HIS A 158 -9.52 1.62 9.63
CA HIS A 158 -8.06 1.72 9.64
C HIS A 158 -7.52 2.14 8.26
N THR A 159 -6.42 2.88 8.25
CA THR A 159 -5.85 3.50 7.03
C THR A 159 -4.72 2.68 6.40
N ASP A 160 -4.27 1.63 7.07
CA ASP A 160 -3.19 0.78 6.61
C ASP A 160 -3.70 -0.45 5.86
N SER A 161 -2.80 -1.09 5.12
CA SER A 161 -3.08 -2.32 4.40
C SER A 161 -1.81 -3.17 4.34
N PRO A 162 -1.94 -4.51 4.21
CA PRO A 162 -0.77 -5.35 4.05
C PRO A 162 0.08 -4.92 2.85
N CYS A 163 1.38 -4.78 3.08
CA CYS A 163 2.31 -4.30 2.06
C CYS A 163 3.76 -4.76 2.29
N LEU A 164 4.59 -4.59 1.27
CA LEU A 164 6.02 -4.69 1.39
C LEU A 164 6.59 -3.32 1.79
N LYS A 165 7.27 -3.27 2.94
CA LYS A 165 7.89 -2.07 3.49
C LYS A 165 9.40 -2.10 3.29
N LEU A 166 10.03 -0.95 3.03
CA LEU A 166 11.50 -0.91 2.99
C LEU A 166 12.09 -1.21 4.36
N LYS A 167 13.13 -2.06 4.40
CA LYS A 167 13.97 -2.20 5.60
C LYS A 167 14.80 -0.92 5.81
N PRO A 168 15.19 -0.58 7.06
CA PRO A 168 16.05 0.57 7.32
C PRO A 168 17.37 0.55 6.53
N ARG A 169 17.96 -0.64 6.36
CA ARG A 169 19.06 -0.89 5.43
C ARG A 169 18.51 -1.66 4.22
N SER A 170 18.09 -0.91 3.20
CA SER A 170 17.40 -1.45 2.03
C SER A 170 18.33 -1.78 0.87
N ALA A 171 19.43 -1.05 0.67
CA ALA A 171 20.33 -1.27 -0.46
C ALA A 171 21.03 -2.64 -0.37
N SER A 172 21.02 -3.39 -1.48
CA SER A 172 21.68 -4.67 -1.64
C SER A 172 22.02 -4.92 -3.12
N SER A 173 22.87 -5.91 -3.40
CA SER A 173 23.21 -6.31 -4.76
C SER A 173 23.39 -7.82 -4.84
N LYS A 174 22.84 -8.46 -5.87
CA LYS A 174 22.99 -9.91 -6.10
C LYS A 174 22.93 -10.22 -7.58
N SER A 175 23.86 -11.08 -8.05
CA SER A 175 23.90 -11.55 -9.44
C SER A 175 23.88 -10.44 -10.50
N GLY A 176 24.57 -9.32 -10.25
CA GLY A 176 24.60 -8.16 -11.16
C GLY A 176 23.39 -7.22 -11.06
N TYR A 177 22.39 -7.54 -10.23
CA TYR A 177 21.22 -6.70 -10.01
C TYR A 177 21.34 -5.86 -8.74
N LEU A 178 20.87 -4.61 -8.81
CA LEU A 178 20.60 -3.79 -7.63
C LEU A 178 19.28 -4.25 -7.01
N MET A 179 19.33 -4.55 -5.72
CA MET A 179 18.23 -5.11 -4.96
C MET A 179 17.79 -4.16 -3.85
N VAL A 180 16.51 -4.22 -3.50
CA VAL A 180 15.93 -3.43 -2.41
C VAL A 180 15.33 -4.38 -1.39
N ASN A 181 15.95 -4.47 -0.21
CA ASN A 181 15.49 -5.31 0.87
C ASN A 181 14.20 -4.76 1.50
N VAL A 182 13.21 -5.63 1.63
CA VAL A 182 11.91 -5.33 2.20
C VAL A 182 11.55 -6.22 3.37
N GLN A 183 10.59 -5.76 4.16
CA GLN A 183 9.92 -6.47 5.23
C GLN A 183 8.43 -6.54 4.92
N THR A 184 7.81 -7.66 5.26
CA THR A 184 6.36 -7.82 5.18
C THR A 184 5.67 -7.03 6.29
N TYR A 185 4.54 -6.42 5.98
CA TYR A 185 3.69 -5.74 6.94
C TYR A 185 2.25 -6.25 6.81
N GLY A 186 1.66 -6.72 7.91
CA GLY A 186 0.35 -7.38 7.91
C GLY A 186 0.39 -8.81 7.35
N GLY A 187 -0.79 -9.44 7.22
CA GLY A 187 -0.97 -10.79 6.68
C GLY A 187 -1.27 -10.79 5.18
N GLY A 188 -0.36 -10.29 4.36
CA GLY A 188 -0.57 -10.16 2.92
C GLY A 188 -0.54 -11.50 2.17
N LEU A 189 -1.29 -11.59 1.07
CA LEU A 189 -1.18 -12.68 0.10
C LEU A 189 0.07 -12.47 -0.77
N TRP A 190 1.25 -12.79 -0.25
CA TRP A 190 2.53 -12.36 -0.83
C TRP A 190 2.80 -12.82 -2.25
N HIS A 191 2.32 -14.00 -2.65
CA HIS A 191 2.45 -14.48 -4.03
C HIS A 191 1.83 -13.52 -5.06
N THR A 192 0.80 -12.74 -4.67
CA THR A 192 0.15 -11.76 -5.57
C THR A 192 1.00 -10.53 -5.90
N TRP A 193 2.08 -10.31 -5.15
CA TRP A 193 3.04 -9.22 -5.34
C TRP A 193 4.13 -9.55 -6.37
N PHE A 194 4.30 -10.83 -6.70
CA PHE A 194 5.22 -11.24 -7.74
C PHE A 194 4.74 -10.77 -9.11
N ASP A 195 5.70 -10.46 -9.98
CA ASP A 195 5.49 -10.02 -11.35
C ASP A 195 4.57 -8.81 -11.53
N ARG A 196 4.48 -7.97 -10.49
CA ARG A 196 3.83 -6.67 -10.53
C ARG A 196 4.85 -5.58 -10.83
N ASP A 197 4.39 -4.60 -11.58
CA ASP A 197 5.08 -3.33 -11.75
C ASP A 197 4.88 -2.49 -10.49
N LEU A 198 5.87 -2.53 -9.61
CA LEU A 198 5.82 -1.88 -8.30
C LEU A 198 6.50 -0.52 -8.36
N SER A 199 5.97 0.40 -7.57
CA SER A 199 6.61 1.68 -7.28
C SER A 199 6.79 1.88 -5.77
N LEU A 200 7.26 3.05 -5.38
CA LEU A 200 7.59 3.43 -4.03
C LEU A 200 6.80 4.67 -3.63
N ALA A 201 6.19 4.60 -2.45
CA ALA A 201 5.56 5.74 -1.80
C ALA A 201 5.75 5.69 -0.28
N GLY A 202 5.62 6.83 0.37
CA GLY A 202 5.63 6.92 1.82
C GLY A 202 6.00 8.31 2.30
N ARG A 203 6.71 8.37 3.42
CA ARG A 203 7.13 9.61 4.06
C ARG A 203 8.63 9.59 4.29
N VAL A 204 9.28 10.71 4.03
CA VAL A 204 10.67 10.98 4.41
C VAL A 204 10.71 12.06 5.49
N ILE A 205 11.68 11.96 6.39
CA ILE A 205 12.01 13.00 7.35
C ILE A 205 13.29 13.66 6.84
N LEU A 206 13.23 14.97 6.65
CA LEU A 206 14.34 15.77 6.17
C LEU A 206 14.77 16.72 7.29
N LYS A 207 16.08 16.96 7.39
CA LYS A 207 16.61 18.04 8.22
C LYS A 207 16.55 19.34 7.41
N ASP A 208 15.93 20.36 7.96
CA ASP A 208 15.84 21.69 7.37
C ASP A 208 17.10 22.52 7.68
N GLY A 209 17.33 23.60 6.94
CA GLY A 209 18.52 24.45 7.05
C GLY A 209 18.69 25.10 8.43
N ASN A 210 17.58 25.33 9.13
CA ASN A 210 17.54 25.84 10.51
C ASN A 210 17.75 24.76 11.59
N GLY A 211 18.01 23.51 11.21
CA GLY A 211 18.19 22.39 12.14
C GLY A 211 16.90 21.69 12.59
N SER A 212 15.73 22.18 12.18
CA SER A 212 14.44 21.50 12.42
C SER A 212 14.26 20.27 11.52
N PHE A 213 13.25 19.46 11.80
CA PHE A 213 12.89 18.30 10.98
C PHE A 213 11.53 18.51 10.33
N ILE A 214 11.45 18.24 9.03
CA ILE A 214 10.21 18.32 8.26
C ILE A 214 9.84 16.97 7.66
N HIS A 215 8.54 16.71 7.58
CA HIS A 215 7.99 15.52 6.95
C HIS A 215 7.57 15.85 5.51
N LYS A 216 8.01 15.05 4.54
CA LYS A 216 7.52 15.14 3.15
C LYS A 216 6.97 13.81 2.68
N LEU A 217 5.83 13.86 1.99
CA LEU A 217 5.29 12.71 1.27
C LEU A 217 6.05 12.51 -0.03
N VAL A 218 6.28 11.26 -0.37
CA VAL A 218 6.94 10.84 -1.61
C VAL A 218 6.05 9.83 -2.29
N LYS A 219 5.79 10.03 -3.58
CA LYS A 219 5.02 9.14 -4.44
C LYS A 219 5.62 9.16 -5.82
N VAL A 220 6.29 8.08 -6.22
CA VAL A 220 6.90 7.99 -7.55
C VAL A 220 5.90 7.40 -8.54
N ARG A 221 5.39 8.20 -9.47
CA ARG A 221 4.33 7.78 -10.42
C ARG A 221 4.88 7.09 -11.67
N ARG A 222 5.80 6.14 -11.47
CA ARG A 222 6.33 5.24 -12.52
C ARG A 222 6.82 3.94 -11.89
N PRO A 223 6.80 2.81 -12.61
CA PRO A 223 7.34 1.56 -12.09
C PRO A 223 8.85 1.66 -11.86
N LEU A 224 9.30 1.16 -10.71
CA LEU A 224 10.69 1.18 -10.25
C LEU A 224 11.21 -0.19 -9.83
N LEU A 225 10.32 -1.05 -9.34
CA LEU A 225 10.66 -2.25 -8.60
C LEU A 225 9.86 -3.42 -9.17
N ARG A 226 10.45 -4.61 -9.07
CA ARG A 226 9.78 -5.85 -9.46
C ARG A 226 10.27 -7.00 -8.57
N VAL A 227 9.35 -7.89 -8.24
CA VAL A 227 9.65 -9.17 -7.58
C VAL A 227 9.39 -10.26 -8.61
N PRO A 228 10.40 -10.71 -9.37
CA PRO A 228 10.19 -11.68 -10.44
C PRO A 228 9.90 -13.08 -9.88
N THR A 229 9.01 -13.82 -10.54
CA THR A 229 8.88 -15.27 -10.27
C THR A 229 10.07 -16.04 -10.82
N LEU A 230 10.34 -17.21 -10.23
CA LEU A 230 11.22 -18.19 -10.83
C LEU A 230 10.51 -18.83 -12.04
N ALA A 231 11.23 -19.03 -13.14
CA ALA A 231 10.68 -19.71 -14.31
C ALA A 231 10.20 -21.12 -13.93
N ILE A 232 8.99 -21.50 -14.36
CA ILE A 232 8.36 -22.79 -14.00
C ILE A 232 9.22 -24.00 -14.36
N HIS A 233 9.99 -23.93 -15.46
CA HIS A 233 10.91 -25.00 -15.87
C HIS A 233 12.02 -25.29 -14.85
N LEU A 234 12.29 -24.35 -13.95
CA LEU A 234 13.31 -24.45 -12.89
C LEU A 234 12.68 -24.74 -11.51
N ASP A 235 11.36 -24.78 -11.42
CA ASP A 235 10.61 -25.09 -10.20
C ASP A 235 10.22 -26.57 -10.21
N ARG A 236 10.77 -27.34 -9.26
CA ARG A 236 10.64 -28.81 -9.22
C ARG A 236 9.49 -29.29 -8.33
N GLU A 237 8.83 -28.38 -7.62
CA GLU A 237 7.82 -28.68 -6.61
C GLU A 237 6.41 -28.27 -7.02
N TYR A 238 6.23 -27.92 -8.31
CA TYR A 238 4.92 -27.70 -8.94
C TYR A 238 4.29 -28.99 -9.47
#